data_AF-A0A418TDN1-F1
#
_entry.id   AF-A0A418TDN1-F1
#
_cell.length_a   1.000
_cell.length_b   1.000
_cell.length_c   1.000
_cell.angle_alpha   90.00
_cell.angle_beta   90.00
_cell.angle_gamma   90.00
#
_symmetry.space_group_name_H-M   'P 1'
#
loop_
_entity.id
_entity.type
_entity.pdbx_description
1 polymer ?
#
loop_
_entity_poly.entity_id
_entity_poly.type
_entity_poly.pdbx_seq_one_letter_code
_entity_poly.pdbx_strand_id
1 'polypeptide(L)'
;MNTNLANCGKDLNSGKTMRKVMMIGLVLALLMTIMKTQSFLLDTVYGAGEMRPFPQQVSYSGMIKPNHVTQAAMNASVASYYDYWKGKYLKNNLASLPGGYYVKGEITGSSGGFVPLGTSEGQGYGMIITALMAGHDANAKTIYDGLFKTARAFKSSVNSNLMGWVVADHVNAQGHFSSATDGDLDIAYSLILAHNQWGSGGSINYLQEAVKMINAIKSSNVTNNNRLNLGDWDSKTTHNSRPSDWMMSHLRAFHEVTGDNTWLNVINALYTAYSQVSNTYAPTTGLISDFIINSPAQPAPEWFLNEFQQTNQYYYNAARVPLRMVMDYAMYGETRGKTIADKISTWIKGATNNNPANVKAGYSLSGTALNTYSSAVFTSPFISGATASSGNQAWVNAGWDYMKNAKSSYFSDSYNMLNLLYISGNWWKPTAQGGGSTSGVTLPVVSDTYVRGGTYSTINYSTETSMTVKKNDPNLSFARQGYLKFIKSSVSGPITSAKIRLYVESVHSNAAAVPIRAFGIYNNMWSEASITFANQPTEAGVSQGSATATATPGYIYLDVTSFVNSQSSDTVSFRIVGIDHDAGAVLATKENSTSSKRPVLLINGG
;
A
#
# COMPACT_ATOMS: atom_id res chain seq x y z
N MET A 1 -46.45 69.21 45.59
CA MET A 1 -46.24 68.73 46.98
C MET A 1 -44.86 68.10 46.99
N ASN A 2 -43.85 68.82 47.47
CA ASN A 2 -43.35 68.81 48.86
C ASN A 2 -42.78 67.43 49.25
N THR A 3 -41.56 67.29 49.76
CA THR A 3 -40.41 68.22 49.93
C THR A 3 -39.21 67.35 50.39
N ASN A 4 -37.98 67.63 49.94
CA ASN A 4 -36.85 67.96 50.85
C ASN A 4 -35.52 68.16 50.10
N LEU A 5 -34.67 68.99 50.70
CA LEU A 5 -33.38 69.51 50.23
C LEU A 5 -32.32 69.32 51.33
N ALA A 6 -31.03 69.45 50.95
CA ALA A 6 -29.85 69.56 51.84
C ALA A 6 -29.53 68.29 52.69
N ASN A 7 -28.32 68.00 53.19
CA ASN A 7 -26.92 68.47 53.06
C ASN A 7 -26.01 67.40 53.74
N CYS A 8 -24.67 67.36 53.68
CA CYS A 8 -23.60 67.82 52.77
C CYS A 8 -22.28 67.24 53.35
N GLY A 9 -21.36 66.65 52.56
CA GLY A 9 -20.19 65.98 53.18
C GLY A 9 -19.17 65.29 52.25
N LYS A 10 -18.21 66.07 51.77
CA LYS A 10 -16.77 65.78 51.58
C LYS A 10 -16.25 64.38 51.15
N ASP A 11 -15.50 64.46 50.04
CA ASP A 11 -14.10 64.03 49.87
C ASP A 11 -13.71 62.67 49.23
N LEU A 12 -12.77 62.85 48.28
CA LEU A 12 -11.70 61.97 47.77
C LEU A 12 -11.87 61.13 46.48
N ASN A 13 -10.88 61.35 45.60
CA ASN A 13 -10.38 60.54 44.49
C ASN A 13 -11.12 60.53 43.13
N SER A 14 -11.02 61.67 42.47
CA SER A 14 -10.69 61.74 41.03
C SER A 14 -9.56 60.77 40.64
N GLY A 15 -9.62 60.12 39.47
CA GLY A 15 -8.42 59.47 38.91
C GLY A 15 -8.53 58.38 37.84
N LYS A 16 -9.72 57.95 37.37
CA LYS A 16 -9.82 56.79 36.46
C LYS A 16 -10.58 56.94 35.14
N THR A 17 -11.17 58.11 34.84
CA THR A 17 -12.12 58.22 33.69
C THR A 17 -11.60 59.01 32.48
N MET A 18 -10.41 59.62 32.54
CA MET A 18 -9.87 60.45 31.44
C MET A 18 -8.53 59.94 30.87
N ARG A 19 -8.30 58.63 30.90
CA ARG A 19 -7.21 57.95 30.15
C ARG A 19 -7.69 56.88 29.16
N LYS A 20 -8.99 56.60 29.07
CA LYS A 20 -9.55 55.55 28.19
C LYS A 20 -9.92 56.00 26.76
N VAL A 21 -9.99 57.30 26.48
CA VAL A 21 -10.50 57.80 25.18
C VAL A 21 -9.39 58.02 24.14
N MET A 22 -8.14 58.29 24.55
CA MET A 22 -7.01 58.42 23.62
C MET A 22 -6.28 57.09 23.32
N MET A 23 -6.68 55.98 23.92
CA MET A 23 -6.02 54.67 23.75
C MET A 23 -6.78 53.70 22.83
N ILE A 24 -7.81 54.20 22.11
CA ILE A 24 -8.61 53.42 21.15
C ILE A 24 -8.22 53.72 19.70
N GLY A 25 -7.77 54.96 19.40
CA GLY A 25 -7.36 55.35 18.04
C GLY A 25 -6.01 54.76 17.57
N LEU A 26 -5.09 54.46 18.49
CA LEU A 26 -3.74 53.96 18.15
C LEU A 26 -3.64 52.43 18.09
N VAL A 27 -4.65 51.69 18.57
CA VAL A 27 -4.68 50.22 18.49
C VAL A 27 -5.20 49.76 17.13
N LEU A 28 -6.12 50.51 16.50
CA LEU A 28 -6.69 50.19 15.19
C LEU A 28 -5.70 50.37 14.02
N ALA A 29 -4.69 51.23 14.14
CA ALA A 29 -3.65 51.39 13.11
C ALA A 29 -2.55 50.32 13.17
N LEU A 30 -2.35 49.67 14.32
CA LEU A 30 -1.33 48.61 14.50
C LEU A 30 -1.87 47.21 14.16
N LEU A 31 -3.18 47.06 14.01
CA LEU A 31 -3.85 45.80 13.69
C LEU A 31 -4.00 45.51 12.17
N MET A 32 -3.61 46.44 11.30
CA MET A 32 -3.69 46.28 9.82
C MET A 32 -2.34 45.95 9.13
N THR A 33 -1.26 45.73 9.88
CA THR A 33 0.08 45.45 9.33
C THR A 33 0.67 44.08 9.67
N ILE A 34 -0.07 43.22 10.38
CA ILE A 34 0.29 41.81 10.64
C ILE A 34 -0.67 40.86 9.92
N MET A 35 -0.89 41.09 8.63
CA MET A 35 -1.45 40.10 7.70
C MET A 35 -0.45 39.82 6.56
N LYS A 36 0.71 39.28 6.93
CA LYS A 36 1.63 38.61 6.00
C LYS A 36 1.78 37.15 6.40
N THR A 37 1.05 36.30 5.68
CA THR A 37 1.38 34.87 5.45
C THR A 37 1.87 34.09 6.68
N GLN A 38 1.02 33.93 7.68
CA GLN A 38 1.07 32.72 8.50
C GLN A 38 0.26 31.65 7.78
N SER A 39 0.96 30.79 7.05
CA SER A 39 0.43 29.50 6.64
C SER A 39 0.13 28.70 7.91
N PHE A 40 -1.16 28.51 8.21
CA PHE A 40 -1.58 27.52 9.19
C PHE A 40 -1.24 26.13 8.65
N LEU A 41 -0.02 25.67 8.96
CA LEU A 41 0.25 24.25 9.07
C LEU A 41 -0.62 23.76 10.23
N LEU A 42 -1.71 23.07 9.89
CA LEU A 42 -2.41 22.24 10.83
C LEU A 42 -1.46 21.09 11.16
N ASP A 43 -0.79 21.19 12.31
CA ASP A 43 -0.07 20.06 12.89
C ASP A 43 -1.11 18.99 13.25
N THR A 44 -1.33 18.07 12.31
CA THR A 44 -2.16 16.89 12.53
C THR A 44 -1.49 16.08 13.64
N VAL A 45 -2.03 16.14 14.86
CA VAL A 45 -1.59 15.31 15.97
C VAL A 45 -2.04 13.88 15.66
N TYR A 46 -1.17 13.14 14.97
CA TYR A 46 -1.38 11.73 14.67
C TYR A 46 -1.54 10.93 15.96
N GLY A 47 -2.31 9.85 15.90
CA GLY A 47 -2.33 8.86 16.95
C GLY A 47 -0.92 8.30 17.15
N ALA A 48 -0.55 8.03 18.40
CA ALA A 48 0.76 7.47 18.72
C ALA A 48 0.84 6.00 18.24
N GLY A 49 1.12 5.78 16.95
CA GLY A 49 1.35 4.45 16.39
C GLY A 49 1.12 4.25 14.88
N GLU A 50 0.55 5.20 14.13
CA GLU A 50 0.37 5.03 12.68
C GLU A 50 1.69 5.15 11.88
N MET A 51 2.10 4.09 11.18
CA MET A 51 3.30 4.06 10.32
C MET A 51 3.00 4.33 8.83
N ARG A 52 1.72 4.32 8.45
CA ARG A 52 1.20 4.60 7.09
C ARG A 52 0.01 5.59 7.14
N PRO A 53 0.09 6.72 7.88
CA PRO A 53 -1.06 7.58 8.11
C PRO A 53 -1.64 8.15 6.81
N PHE A 54 -2.96 8.26 6.75
CA PHE A 54 -3.66 9.00 5.70
C PHE A 54 -3.27 10.49 5.75
N PRO A 55 -3.05 11.15 4.60
CA PRO A 55 -3.03 10.61 3.24
C PRO A 55 -1.64 10.08 2.85
N GLN A 56 -1.56 8.83 2.35
CA GLN A 56 -0.33 8.27 1.78
C GLN A 56 -0.08 8.69 0.33
N GLN A 57 -1.14 9.06 -0.41
CA GLN A 57 -1.10 9.74 -1.72
C GLN A 57 -0.10 9.20 -2.76
N VAL A 58 0.18 7.90 -2.76
CA VAL A 58 1.22 7.24 -3.58
C VAL A 58 1.01 7.46 -5.08
N SER A 59 2.10 7.47 -5.83
CA SER A 59 2.09 7.48 -7.30
C SER A 59 2.49 6.10 -7.82
N TYR A 60 1.51 5.36 -8.33
CA TYR A 60 1.76 4.08 -8.99
C TYR A 60 2.44 4.29 -10.35
N SER A 61 3.40 3.43 -10.71
CA SER A 61 4.09 3.52 -12.00
C SER A 61 3.12 3.25 -13.16
N GLY A 62 3.15 4.09 -14.20
CA GLY A 62 2.30 3.96 -15.39
C GLY A 62 0.83 4.39 -15.22
N MET A 63 0.43 4.85 -14.03
CA MET A 63 -0.96 5.23 -13.72
C MET A 63 -1.17 6.75 -13.72
N ILE A 64 -2.37 7.20 -14.08
CA ILE A 64 -2.80 8.60 -13.92
C ILE A 64 -3.76 8.78 -12.75
N LYS A 65 -3.73 9.97 -12.15
CA LYS A 65 -4.73 10.47 -11.19
C LYS A 65 -5.58 11.58 -11.84
N PRO A 66 -6.72 11.97 -11.26
CA PRO A 66 -7.39 13.22 -11.61
C PRO A 66 -6.41 14.39 -11.51
N ASN A 67 -6.27 15.17 -12.58
CA ASN A 67 -5.28 16.26 -12.69
C ASN A 67 -5.90 17.67 -12.81
N HIS A 68 -7.23 17.75 -12.85
CA HIS A 68 -8.00 19.00 -12.81
C HIS A 68 -8.24 19.53 -11.38
N VAL A 69 -7.85 18.74 -10.36
CA VAL A 69 -7.88 19.08 -8.94
C VAL A 69 -6.52 18.80 -8.30
N THR A 70 -6.22 19.48 -7.20
CA THR A 70 -4.97 19.22 -6.44
C THR A 70 -5.06 17.92 -5.64
N GLN A 71 -3.92 17.30 -5.33
CA GLN A 71 -3.87 16.13 -4.44
C GLN A 71 -4.48 16.44 -3.07
N ALA A 72 -4.31 17.65 -2.53
CA ALA A 72 -4.94 18.08 -1.29
C ALA A 72 -6.48 18.10 -1.40
N ALA A 73 -7.05 18.59 -2.50
CA ALA A 73 -8.49 18.55 -2.75
C ALA A 73 -9.00 17.11 -2.94
N MET A 74 -8.20 16.22 -3.53
CA MET A 74 -8.52 14.79 -3.57
C MET A 74 -8.58 14.18 -2.17
N ASN A 75 -7.54 14.39 -1.36
CA ASN A 75 -7.47 13.88 0.02
C ASN A 75 -8.64 14.40 0.88
N ALA A 76 -8.98 15.69 0.78
CA ALA A 76 -10.12 16.28 1.49
C ALA A 76 -11.47 15.68 1.06
N SER A 77 -11.63 15.34 -0.23
CA SER A 77 -12.84 14.67 -0.72
C SER A 77 -12.95 13.23 -0.18
N VAL A 78 -11.84 12.49 -0.13
CA VAL A 78 -11.79 11.13 0.43
C VAL A 78 -12.12 11.14 1.93
N ALA A 79 -11.54 12.08 2.69
CA ALA A 79 -11.84 12.27 4.11
C ALA A 79 -13.33 12.59 4.36
N SER A 80 -13.90 13.55 3.63
CA SER A 80 -15.33 13.91 3.74
C SER A 80 -16.26 12.74 3.34
N TYR A 81 -15.87 11.95 2.33
CA TYR A 81 -16.63 10.77 1.93
C TYR A 81 -16.54 9.65 2.98
N TYR A 82 -15.36 9.45 3.58
CA TYR A 82 -15.15 8.53 4.69
C TYR A 82 -16.02 8.88 5.90
N ASP A 83 -16.03 10.14 6.33
CA ASP A 83 -16.79 10.57 7.51
C ASP A 83 -18.29 10.31 7.33
N TYR A 84 -18.81 10.57 6.12
CA TYR A 84 -20.16 10.19 5.71
C TYR A 84 -20.38 8.66 5.73
N TRP A 85 -19.48 7.89 5.12
CA TRP A 85 -19.57 6.42 5.06
C TRP A 85 -19.55 5.80 6.46
N LYS A 86 -18.64 6.26 7.32
CA LYS A 86 -18.48 5.85 8.71
C LYS A 86 -19.76 6.14 9.50
N GLY A 87 -20.24 7.38 9.48
CA GLY A 87 -21.46 7.76 10.20
C GLY A 87 -22.69 6.94 9.78
N LYS A 88 -22.83 6.68 8.48
CA LYS A 88 -23.97 5.94 7.93
C LYS A 88 -23.86 4.42 8.18
N TYR A 89 -22.74 3.79 7.84
CA TYR A 89 -22.64 2.33 7.74
C TYR A 89 -21.86 1.66 8.88
N LEU A 90 -20.86 2.29 9.48
CA LEU A 90 -20.14 1.67 10.59
C LEU A 90 -21.02 1.66 11.85
N LYS A 91 -21.09 0.51 12.53
CA LYS A 91 -21.90 0.27 13.74
C LYS A 91 -21.14 -0.56 14.76
N ASN A 92 -21.51 -0.45 16.04
CA ASN A 92 -20.86 -1.13 17.17
C ASN A 92 -21.85 -1.54 18.29
N ASN A 93 -23.14 -1.65 17.93
CA ASN A 93 -24.26 -1.83 18.84
C ASN A 93 -24.76 -3.28 18.91
N LEU A 94 -23.87 -4.27 18.75
CA LEU A 94 -24.21 -5.69 18.92
C LEU A 94 -24.28 -6.02 20.42
N ALA A 95 -25.48 -6.20 20.96
CA ALA A 95 -25.68 -6.63 22.35
C ALA A 95 -25.06 -8.00 22.62
N SER A 96 -25.04 -8.89 21.61
CA SER A 96 -24.41 -10.21 21.66
C SER A 96 -22.87 -10.18 21.59
N LEU A 97 -22.25 -9.03 21.27
CA LEU A 97 -20.80 -8.89 21.19
C LEU A 97 -20.32 -7.46 21.55
N PRO A 98 -20.32 -7.09 22.85
CA PRO A 98 -19.85 -5.77 23.30
C PRO A 98 -18.41 -5.46 22.82
N GLY A 99 -18.24 -4.27 22.22
CA GLY A 99 -16.99 -3.83 21.61
C GLY A 99 -16.71 -4.41 20.21
N GLY A 100 -17.61 -5.24 19.66
CA GLY A 100 -17.58 -5.64 18.26
C GLY A 100 -18.12 -4.54 17.35
N TYR A 101 -17.45 -4.30 16.22
CA TYR A 101 -17.91 -3.40 15.16
C TYR A 101 -18.34 -4.19 13.93
N TYR A 102 -19.27 -3.65 13.15
CA TYR A 102 -19.67 -4.22 11.87
C TYR A 102 -20.08 -3.13 10.87
N VAL A 103 -20.13 -3.47 9.59
CA VAL A 103 -20.67 -2.60 8.54
C VAL A 103 -22.13 -2.97 8.27
N LYS A 104 -23.05 -2.02 8.49
CA LYS A 104 -24.47 -2.19 8.23
C LYS A 104 -24.73 -2.25 6.72
N GLY A 105 -25.09 -3.44 6.25
CA GLY A 105 -25.47 -3.71 4.87
C GLY A 105 -26.89 -4.24 4.70
N GLU A 106 -27.25 -4.38 3.43
CA GLU A 106 -28.33 -5.23 2.93
C GLU A 106 -27.72 -6.59 2.56
N ILE A 107 -28.53 -7.66 2.48
CA ILE A 107 -28.05 -8.99 2.07
C ILE A 107 -28.90 -9.56 0.94
N THR A 108 -28.28 -10.41 0.13
CA THR A 108 -28.94 -11.30 -0.84
C THR A 108 -28.65 -12.74 -0.42
N GLY A 109 -29.69 -13.50 -0.05
CA GLY A 109 -29.56 -14.89 0.40
C GLY A 109 -30.30 -15.20 1.71
N SER A 110 -30.26 -16.46 2.14
CA SER A 110 -30.97 -16.93 3.33
C SER A 110 -30.30 -16.48 4.63
N SER A 111 -31.02 -15.75 5.48
CA SER A 111 -30.52 -15.33 6.79
C SER A 111 -30.62 -16.39 7.89
N GLY A 112 -30.97 -17.65 7.57
CA GLY A 112 -31.05 -18.74 8.54
C GLY A 112 -32.07 -18.53 9.68
N GLY A 113 -33.07 -17.67 9.49
CA GLY A 113 -34.03 -17.27 10.53
C GLY A 113 -33.56 -16.12 11.42
N PHE A 114 -32.34 -15.60 11.23
CA PHE A 114 -31.84 -14.42 11.92
C PHE A 114 -32.20 -13.12 11.18
N VAL A 115 -32.12 -11.99 11.86
CA VAL A 115 -32.22 -10.66 11.23
C VAL A 115 -30.81 -10.20 10.81
N PRO A 116 -30.50 -10.12 9.51
CA PRO A 116 -29.16 -9.81 9.04
C PRO A 116 -28.84 -8.32 9.21
N LEU A 117 -27.69 -8.04 9.82
CA LEU A 117 -27.20 -6.69 10.07
C LEU A 117 -26.03 -6.32 9.17
N GLY A 118 -25.20 -7.27 8.75
CA GLY A 118 -24.10 -7.07 7.81
C GLY A 118 -23.59 -8.40 7.26
N THR A 119 -22.54 -8.34 6.45
CA THR A 119 -21.92 -9.51 5.81
C THR A 119 -20.40 -9.54 6.01
N SER A 120 -19.77 -10.69 5.75
CA SER A 120 -18.31 -10.78 5.69
C SER A 120 -17.72 -9.90 4.57
N GLU A 121 -18.42 -9.73 3.44
CA GLU A 121 -18.08 -8.74 2.39
C GLU A 121 -17.97 -7.32 2.98
N GLY A 122 -19.05 -6.85 3.61
CA GLY A 122 -19.07 -5.52 4.22
C GLY A 122 -18.05 -5.37 5.34
N GLN A 123 -17.79 -6.44 6.08
CA GLN A 123 -16.75 -6.49 7.10
C GLN A 123 -15.35 -6.29 6.49
N GLY A 124 -15.03 -7.02 5.41
CA GLY A 124 -13.77 -6.88 4.69
C GLY A 124 -13.58 -5.47 4.13
N TYR A 125 -14.59 -4.91 3.47
CA TYR A 125 -14.57 -3.52 2.99
C TYR A 125 -14.31 -2.54 4.14
N GLY A 126 -15.03 -2.68 5.25
CA GLY A 126 -14.88 -1.81 6.42
C GLY A 126 -13.51 -1.90 7.06
N MET A 127 -12.91 -3.09 7.12
CA MET A 127 -11.57 -3.29 7.66
C MET A 127 -10.50 -2.68 6.76
N ILE A 128 -10.59 -2.83 5.44
CA ILE A 128 -9.70 -2.15 4.47
C ILE A 128 -9.83 -0.63 4.58
N ILE A 129 -11.05 -0.09 4.52
CA ILE A 129 -11.31 1.36 4.60
C ILE A 129 -10.77 1.91 5.92
N THR A 130 -11.00 1.24 7.05
CA THR A 130 -10.55 1.71 8.37
C THR A 130 -9.02 1.71 8.47
N ALA A 131 -8.32 0.68 7.99
CA ALA A 131 -6.86 0.65 7.99
C ALA A 131 -6.26 1.77 7.12
N LEU A 132 -6.82 2.01 5.93
CA LEU A 132 -6.35 3.05 5.00
C LEU A 132 -6.67 4.49 5.43
N MET A 133 -7.65 4.69 6.31
CA MET A 133 -8.06 6.00 6.85
C MET A 133 -7.47 6.31 8.24
N ALA A 134 -6.67 5.40 8.80
CA ALA A 134 -5.92 5.65 10.03
C ALA A 134 -4.98 6.84 9.87
N GLY A 135 -4.93 7.73 10.86
CA GLY A 135 -4.23 9.02 10.78
C GLY A 135 -5.12 10.20 10.37
N HIS A 136 -6.22 9.96 9.63
CA HIS A 136 -7.37 10.88 9.58
C HIS A 136 -8.33 10.58 10.74
N ASP A 137 -8.72 9.32 10.89
CA ASP A 137 -9.50 8.88 12.05
C ASP A 137 -8.60 8.44 13.20
N ALA A 138 -8.54 9.26 14.25
CA ALA A 138 -7.83 8.94 15.49
C ALA A 138 -8.36 7.68 16.20
N ASN A 139 -9.56 7.18 15.85
CA ASN A 139 -10.13 5.95 16.40
C ASN A 139 -9.93 4.73 15.49
N ALA A 140 -9.24 4.87 14.35
CA ALA A 140 -9.16 3.83 13.33
C ALA A 140 -8.68 2.49 13.90
N LYS A 141 -7.64 2.50 14.75
CA LYS A 141 -7.14 1.25 15.37
C LYS A 141 -8.20 0.57 16.24
N THR A 142 -8.87 1.32 17.10
CA THR A 142 -9.94 0.80 17.98
C THR A 142 -11.10 0.22 17.18
N ILE A 143 -11.49 0.90 16.09
CA ILE A 143 -12.54 0.45 15.17
C ILE A 143 -12.09 -0.82 14.43
N TYR A 144 -10.85 -0.84 13.94
CA TYR A 144 -10.29 -1.98 13.21
C TYR A 144 -10.22 -3.23 14.12
N ASP A 145 -9.72 -3.08 15.34
CA ASP A 145 -9.65 -4.15 16.34
C ASP A 145 -11.05 -4.66 16.71
N GLY A 146 -12.04 -3.76 16.79
CA GLY A 146 -13.45 -4.10 16.98
C GLY A 146 -14.10 -4.79 15.78
N LEU A 147 -13.75 -4.41 14.55
CA LEU A 147 -14.20 -5.09 13.32
C LEU A 147 -13.60 -6.50 13.25
N PHE A 148 -12.32 -6.65 13.58
CA PHE A 148 -11.65 -7.95 13.65
C PHE A 148 -12.23 -8.84 14.75
N LYS A 149 -12.56 -8.29 15.92
CA LYS A 149 -13.26 -9.00 17.00
C LYS A 149 -14.57 -9.62 16.50
N THR A 150 -15.37 -8.88 15.73
CA THR A 150 -16.59 -9.40 15.09
C THR A 150 -16.27 -10.50 14.09
N ALA A 151 -15.29 -10.30 13.20
CA ALA A 151 -14.89 -11.32 12.22
C ALA A 151 -14.42 -12.65 12.86
N ARG A 152 -13.80 -12.60 14.05
CA ARG A 152 -13.39 -13.80 14.80
C ARG A 152 -14.49 -14.42 15.66
N ALA A 153 -15.45 -13.63 16.13
CA ALA A 153 -16.62 -14.13 16.86
C ALA A 153 -17.62 -14.81 15.91
N PHE A 154 -17.98 -14.12 14.82
CA PHE A 154 -18.77 -14.65 13.71
C PHE A 154 -17.88 -15.45 12.75
N LYS A 155 -17.09 -16.38 13.30
CA LYS A 155 -16.30 -17.35 12.52
C LYS A 155 -17.22 -18.23 11.64
N SER A 156 -16.69 -18.82 10.58
CA SER A 156 -17.45 -19.78 9.78
C SER A 156 -17.73 -21.07 10.57
N SER A 157 -18.89 -21.67 10.34
CA SER A 157 -19.28 -22.99 10.86
C SER A 157 -18.52 -24.16 10.22
N VAL A 158 -17.91 -23.94 9.05
CA VAL A 158 -17.12 -24.97 8.34
C VAL A 158 -15.62 -24.80 8.66
N ASN A 159 -15.02 -23.64 8.36
CA ASN A 159 -13.63 -23.34 8.72
C ASN A 159 -13.54 -22.20 9.74
N SER A 160 -13.30 -22.54 11.01
CA SER A 160 -13.25 -21.56 12.13
C SER A 160 -12.18 -20.46 12.02
N ASN A 161 -11.27 -20.52 11.03
CA ASN A 161 -10.30 -19.46 10.72
C ASN A 161 -10.83 -18.43 9.71
N LEU A 162 -11.95 -18.72 9.03
CA LEU A 162 -12.70 -17.83 8.14
C LEU A 162 -13.88 -17.18 8.89
N MET A 163 -14.55 -16.22 8.25
CA MET A 163 -15.73 -15.53 8.78
C MET A 163 -17.03 -16.09 8.17
N GLY A 164 -18.03 -16.34 9.01
CA GLY A 164 -19.38 -16.70 8.57
C GLY A 164 -20.05 -15.50 7.88
N TRP A 165 -20.72 -15.75 6.75
CA TRP A 165 -21.06 -14.68 5.80
C TRP A 165 -22.11 -13.67 6.29
N VAL A 166 -22.83 -13.95 7.38
CA VAL A 166 -23.83 -13.05 8.00
C VAL A 166 -23.40 -12.62 9.40
N VAL A 167 -23.50 -11.32 9.66
CA VAL A 167 -23.50 -10.73 11.02
C VAL A 167 -24.95 -10.46 11.42
N ALA A 168 -25.38 -10.99 12.57
CA ALA A 168 -26.69 -10.76 13.17
C ALA A 168 -26.55 -10.65 14.69
N ASP A 169 -27.33 -9.80 15.35
CA ASP A 169 -27.18 -9.56 16.79
C ASP A 169 -27.85 -10.65 17.65
N HIS A 170 -27.27 -11.84 17.63
CA HIS A 170 -27.72 -12.98 18.42
C HIS A 170 -26.54 -13.92 18.69
N VAL A 171 -26.40 -14.42 19.92
CA VAL A 171 -25.27 -15.29 20.28
C VAL A 171 -25.22 -16.57 19.43
N ASN A 172 -26.38 -17.18 19.13
CA ASN A 172 -26.46 -18.37 18.27
C ASN A 172 -26.14 -18.11 16.78
N ALA A 173 -25.96 -16.85 16.34
CA ALA A 173 -25.48 -16.56 14.98
C ALA A 173 -23.94 -16.61 14.89
N GLN A 174 -23.24 -16.46 16.02
CA GLN A 174 -21.77 -16.49 16.08
C GLN A 174 -21.28 -17.93 15.88
N GLY A 175 -20.68 -18.23 14.72
CA GLY A 175 -20.30 -19.61 14.36
C GLY A 175 -21.39 -20.43 13.65
N HIS A 176 -22.49 -19.81 13.19
CA HIS A 176 -23.59 -20.52 12.53
C HIS A 176 -23.41 -20.66 11.00
N PHE A 177 -23.03 -19.57 10.34
CA PHE A 177 -22.99 -19.47 8.87
C PHE A 177 -21.66 -19.98 8.30
N SER A 178 -21.69 -20.56 7.10
CA SER A 178 -20.49 -20.81 6.29
C SER A 178 -19.88 -19.52 5.75
N SER A 179 -18.69 -19.58 5.13
CA SER A 179 -17.97 -18.42 4.63
C SER A 179 -18.37 -17.99 3.21
N ALA A 180 -17.94 -16.78 2.82
CA ALA A 180 -17.99 -16.27 1.45
C ALA A 180 -16.60 -15.76 1.08
N THR A 181 -16.04 -16.26 -0.03
CA THR A 181 -14.61 -16.12 -0.35
C THR A 181 -14.14 -14.67 -0.43
N ASP A 182 -14.91 -13.77 -1.04
CA ASP A 182 -14.58 -12.35 -1.16
C ASP A 182 -14.46 -11.62 0.18
N GLY A 183 -15.38 -11.91 1.11
CA GLY A 183 -15.29 -11.39 2.48
C GLY A 183 -14.00 -11.83 3.18
N ASP A 184 -13.67 -13.12 3.12
CA ASP A 184 -12.43 -13.65 3.71
C ASP A 184 -11.16 -13.06 3.07
N LEU A 185 -11.15 -12.88 1.73
CA LEU A 185 -10.04 -12.27 0.99
C LEU A 185 -9.76 -10.83 1.46
N ASP A 186 -10.80 -9.99 1.54
CA ASP A 186 -10.66 -8.60 1.97
C ASP A 186 -10.27 -8.50 3.46
N ILE A 187 -10.83 -9.35 4.34
CA ILE A 187 -10.45 -9.41 5.77
C ILE A 187 -8.97 -9.81 5.90
N ALA A 188 -8.54 -10.90 5.24
CA ALA A 188 -7.15 -11.37 5.28
C ALA A 188 -6.16 -10.33 4.75
N TYR A 189 -6.50 -9.66 3.64
CA TYR A 189 -5.69 -8.56 3.10
C TYR A 189 -5.63 -7.35 4.03
N SER A 190 -6.76 -7.00 4.67
CA SER A 190 -6.80 -5.90 5.64
C SER A 190 -5.90 -6.16 6.86
N LEU A 191 -5.69 -7.41 7.26
CA LEU A 191 -4.77 -7.76 8.35
C LEU A 191 -3.30 -7.52 7.96
N ILE A 192 -2.97 -7.67 6.68
CA ILE A 192 -1.66 -7.25 6.15
C ILE A 192 -1.55 -5.71 6.18
N LEU A 193 -2.62 -4.98 5.83
CA LEU A 193 -2.66 -3.52 6.01
C LEU A 193 -2.48 -3.15 7.48
N ALA A 194 -3.20 -3.75 8.42
CA ALA A 194 -3.07 -3.47 9.85
C ALA A 194 -1.66 -3.75 10.41
N HIS A 195 -1.02 -4.84 9.98
CA HIS A 195 0.40 -5.10 10.27
C HIS A 195 1.31 -3.98 9.76
N ASN A 196 1.06 -3.46 8.57
CA ASN A 196 1.81 -2.35 7.97
C ASN A 196 1.46 -0.98 8.55
N GLN A 197 0.28 -0.83 9.16
CA GLN A 197 -0.22 0.42 9.74
C GLN A 197 0.23 0.60 11.20
N TRP A 198 0.17 -0.45 12.01
CA TRP A 198 0.35 -0.40 13.47
C TRP A 198 1.35 -1.42 14.04
N GLY A 199 1.90 -2.30 13.20
CA GLY A 199 2.79 -3.37 13.63
C GLY A 199 2.05 -4.51 14.35
N SER A 200 2.76 -5.62 14.60
CA SER A 200 2.18 -6.84 15.20
C SER A 200 2.59 -7.10 16.66
N GLY A 201 3.22 -6.12 17.31
CA GLY A 201 3.68 -6.24 18.71
C GLY A 201 2.62 -5.93 19.77
N GLY A 202 1.41 -5.54 19.36
CA GLY A 202 0.30 -5.19 20.25
C GLY A 202 -0.55 -6.38 20.70
N SER A 203 -1.74 -6.08 21.23
CA SER A 203 -2.73 -7.06 21.70
C SER A 203 -3.27 -8.00 20.60
N ILE A 204 -3.14 -7.61 19.33
CA ILE A 204 -3.47 -8.44 18.17
C ILE A 204 -2.21 -8.52 17.29
N ASN A 205 -1.73 -9.73 17.04
CA ASN A 205 -0.67 -9.98 16.08
C ASN A 205 -1.29 -10.08 14.68
N TYR A 206 -1.49 -8.93 14.02
CA TYR A 206 -2.19 -8.87 12.73
C TYR A 206 -1.52 -9.73 11.66
N LEU A 207 -0.19 -9.80 11.63
CA LEU A 207 0.54 -10.66 10.68
C LEU A 207 0.26 -12.14 10.91
N GLN A 208 0.24 -12.60 12.16
CA GLN A 208 -0.07 -14.00 12.49
C GLN A 208 -1.52 -14.35 12.13
N GLU A 209 -2.47 -13.48 12.43
CA GLU A 209 -3.87 -13.68 12.05
C GLU A 209 -4.08 -13.57 10.53
N ALA A 210 -3.34 -12.71 9.82
CA ALA A 210 -3.31 -12.68 8.36
C ALA A 210 -2.83 -14.03 7.80
N VAL A 211 -1.64 -14.50 8.18
CA VAL A 211 -1.09 -15.79 7.71
C VAL A 211 -2.05 -16.96 8.01
N LYS A 212 -2.66 -16.97 9.19
CA LYS A 212 -3.65 -17.98 9.61
C LYS A 212 -4.90 -17.96 8.73
N MET A 213 -5.46 -16.79 8.42
CA MET A 213 -6.62 -16.66 7.55
C MET A 213 -6.27 -16.95 6.08
N ILE A 214 -5.11 -16.49 5.58
CA ILE A 214 -4.59 -16.80 4.24
C ILE A 214 -4.45 -18.33 4.06
N ASN A 215 -3.87 -19.02 5.03
CA ASN A 215 -3.77 -20.49 5.00
C ASN A 215 -5.15 -21.17 5.05
N ALA A 216 -6.13 -20.59 5.77
CA ALA A 216 -7.50 -21.06 5.77
C ALA A 216 -8.16 -20.91 4.39
N ILE A 217 -8.02 -19.75 3.73
CA ILE A 217 -8.51 -19.49 2.36
C ILE A 217 -7.86 -20.47 1.36
N LYS A 218 -6.56 -20.75 1.49
CA LYS A 218 -5.92 -21.82 0.69
C LYS A 218 -6.56 -23.19 0.96
N SER A 219 -6.78 -23.52 2.23
CA SER A 219 -7.29 -24.83 2.64
C SER A 219 -8.74 -25.07 2.18
N SER A 220 -9.60 -24.05 2.22
CA SER A 220 -11.03 -24.16 1.91
C SER A 220 -11.38 -23.67 0.51
N ASN A 221 -10.86 -22.53 0.07
CA ASN A 221 -11.41 -21.79 -1.07
C ASN A 221 -10.59 -21.90 -2.37
N VAL A 222 -9.28 -22.13 -2.29
CA VAL A 222 -8.46 -22.42 -3.48
C VAL A 222 -8.75 -23.84 -3.97
N THR A 223 -9.26 -24.00 -5.18
CA THR A 223 -9.63 -25.31 -5.73
C THR A 223 -8.41 -26.10 -6.23
N ASN A 224 -8.58 -27.40 -6.45
CA ASN A 224 -7.57 -28.28 -7.04
C ASN A 224 -7.19 -27.88 -8.48
N ASN A 225 -8.04 -27.09 -9.15
CA ASN A 225 -7.78 -26.49 -10.48
C ASN A 225 -7.24 -25.05 -10.41
N ASN A 226 -6.77 -24.61 -9.23
CA ASN A 226 -6.23 -23.26 -8.96
C ASN A 226 -7.21 -22.10 -9.24
N ARG A 227 -8.52 -22.33 -9.11
CA ARG A 227 -9.51 -21.25 -9.02
C ARG A 227 -9.81 -20.90 -7.57
N LEU A 228 -10.63 -19.87 -7.37
CA LEU A 228 -11.29 -19.56 -6.12
C LEU A 228 -12.74 -20.03 -6.21
N ASN A 229 -13.18 -20.87 -5.27
CA ASN A 229 -14.60 -21.23 -5.12
C ASN A 229 -15.39 -20.09 -4.46
N LEU A 230 -16.67 -20.31 -4.18
CA LEU A 230 -17.60 -19.29 -3.72
C LEU A 230 -17.65 -19.09 -2.20
N GLY A 231 -17.13 -20.07 -1.45
CA GLY A 231 -17.09 -20.09 0.01
C GLY A 231 -16.61 -21.45 0.51
N ASP A 232 -16.34 -21.58 1.81
CA ASP A 232 -15.83 -22.84 2.38
C ASP A 232 -16.83 -24.01 2.38
N TRP A 233 -18.07 -23.75 1.98
CA TRP A 233 -19.11 -24.74 1.72
C TRP A 233 -19.06 -25.36 0.30
N ASP A 234 -18.34 -24.76 -0.65
CA ASP A 234 -18.25 -25.22 -2.04
C ASP A 234 -17.06 -26.19 -2.25
N SER A 235 -17.19 -27.11 -3.21
CA SER A 235 -16.26 -28.23 -3.39
C SER A 235 -14.85 -27.77 -3.81
N LYS A 236 -13.81 -28.41 -3.24
CA LYS A 236 -12.41 -28.26 -3.68
C LYS A 236 -12.17 -28.67 -5.14
N THR A 237 -13.06 -29.45 -5.75
CA THR A 237 -12.98 -29.83 -7.19
C THR A 237 -13.87 -28.97 -8.10
N THR A 238 -14.60 -28.01 -7.54
CA THR A 238 -15.50 -27.14 -8.32
C THR A 238 -14.75 -26.33 -9.37
N HIS A 239 -15.45 -25.98 -10.45
CA HIS A 239 -15.00 -24.95 -11.40
C HIS A 239 -15.81 -23.65 -11.25
N ASN A 240 -16.80 -23.64 -10.36
CA ASN A 240 -17.61 -22.46 -10.05
C ASN A 240 -16.70 -21.38 -9.46
N SER A 241 -16.81 -20.16 -9.96
CA SER A 241 -16.03 -19.03 -9.46
C SER A 241 -16.76 -17.73 -9.74
N ARG A 242 -16.59 -16.74 -8.86
CA ARG A 242 -17.19 -15.41 -8.97
C ARG A 242 -16.07 -14.41 -9.29
N PRO A 243 -16.03 -13.79 -10.49
CA PRO A 243 -14.87 -13.00 -10.91
C PRO A 243 -14.54 -11.78 -10.06
N SER A 244 -15.48 -11.26 -9.27
CA SER A 244 -15.21 -10.21 -8.26
C SER A 244 -14.19 -10.62 -7.20
N ASP A 245 -14.07 -11.91 -6.95
CA ASP A 245 -13.20 -12.51 -5.93
C ASP A 245 -11.76 -12.66 -6.45
N TRP A 246 -11.53 -12.35 -7.73
CA TRP A 246 -10.22 -12.43 -8.37
C TRP A 246 -9.41 -11.17 -8.05
N MET A 247 -9.21 -10.96 -6.75
CA MET A 247 -8.51 -9.83 -6.13
C MET A 247 -7.00 -9.99 -6.33
N MET A 248 -6.54 -9.93 -7.58
CA MET A 248 -5.18 -10.33 -7.98
C MET A 248 -4.09 -9.69 -7.11
N SER A 249 -4.19 -8.38 -6.82
CA SER A 249 -3.25 -7.66 -5.93
C SER A 249 -3.23 -8.17 -4.48
N HIS A 250 -4.34 -8.72 -3.98
CA HIS A 250 -4.43 -9.33 -2.66
C HIS A 250 -3.74 -10.71 -2.68
N LEU A 251 -3.96 -11.50 -3.72
CA LEU A 251 -3.28 -12.79 -3.92
C LEU A 251 -1.75 -12.60 -4.04
N ARG A 252 -1.28 -11.51 -4.66
CA ARG A 252 0.14 -11.13 -4.62
C ARG A 252 0.63 -10.83 -3.21
N ALA A 253 -0.10 -10.03 -2.44
CA ALA A 253 0.26 -9.75 -1.05
C ALA A 253 0.28 -11.02 -0.19
N PHE A 254 -0.61 -11.98 -0.45
CA PHE A 254 -0.62 -13.29 0.20
C PHE A 254 0.63 -14.10 -0.15
N HIS A 255 1.03 -14.11 -1.42
CA HIS A 255 2.31 -14.69 -1.84
C HIS A 255 3.49 -14.04 -1.13
N GLU A 256 3.59 -12.70 -1.15
CA GLU A 256 4.69 -11.97 -0.52
C GLU A 256 4.77 -12.27 1.00
N VAL A 257 3.63 -12.33 1.70
CA VAL A 257 3.55 -12.59 3.15
C VAL A 257 3.84 -14.05 3.54
N THR A 258 3.47 -15.02 2.71
CA THR A 258 3.58 -16.45 3.05
C THR A 258 4.73 -17.18 2.37
N GLY A 259 5.30 -16.62 1.29
CA GLY A 259 6.21 -17.32 0.38
C GLY A 259 5.53 -18.41 -0.47
N ASP A 260 4.21 -18.59 -0.36
CA ASP A 260 3.51 -19.72 -0.99
C ASP A 260 3.24 -19.47 -2.47
N ASN A 261 3.83 -20.29 -3.35
CA ASN A 261 3.65 -20.22 -4.80
C ASN A 261 2.24 -20.60 -5.27
N THR A 262 1.40 -21.20 -4.42
CA THR A 262 0.00 -21.52 -4.75
C THR A 262 -0.75 -20.27 -5.22
N TRP A 263 -0.52 -19.12 -4.59
CA TRP A 263 -1.17 -17.87 -4.96
C TRP A 263 -0.78 -17.37 -6.35
N LEU A 264 0.47 -17.58 -6.78
CA LEU A 264 0.91 -17.26 -8.15
C LEU A 264 0.26 -18.20 -9.18
N ASN A 265 0.09 -19.48 -8.84
CA ASN A 265 -0.63 -20.44 -9.68
C ASN A 265 -2.09 -20.05 -9.84
N VAL A 266 -2.75 -19.62 -8.75
CA VAL A 266 -4.13 -19.10 -8.77
C VAL A 266 -4.22 -17.86 -9.66
N ILE A 267 -3.38 -16.84 -9.47
CA ILE A 267 -3.36 -15.64 -10.32
C ILE A 267 -3.26 -15.99 -11.81
N ASN A 268 -2.36 -16.92 -12.17
CA ASN A 268 -2.18 -17.35 -13.56
C ASN A 268 -3.41 -18.10 -14.11
N ALA A 269 -4.04 -18.98 -13.32
CA ALA A 269 -5.24 -19.71 -13.70
C ALA A 269 -6.45 -18.77 -13.86
N LEU A 270 -6.61 -17.78 -12.97
CA LEU A 270 -7.68 -16.79 -13.03
C LEU A 270 -7.52 -15.83 -14.21
N TYR A 271 -6.32 -15.34 -14.53
CA TYR A 271 -6.08 -14.58 -15.77
C TYR A 271 -6.35 -15.41 -17.04
N THR A 272 -6.06 -16.71 -17.01
CA THR A 272 -6.36 -17.63 -18.11
C THR A 272 -7.87 -17.80 -18.28
N ALA A 273 -8.61 -18.01 -17.19
CA ALA A 273 -10.07 -18.08 -17.20
C ALA A 273 -10.71 -16.76 -17.67
N TYR A 274 -10.17 -15.61 -17.25
CA TYR A 274 -10.60 -14.30 -17.75
C TYR A 274 -10.45 -14.21 -19.27
N SER A 275 -9.29 -14.57 -19.80
CA SER A 275 -9.01 -14.51 -21.23
C SER A 275 -9.91 -15.44 -22.04
N GLN A 276 -10.21 -16.64 -21.52
CA GLN A 276 -11.18 -17.57 -22.13
C GLN A 276 -12.57 -16.95 -22.22
N VAL A 277 -13.13 -16.45 -21.11
CA VAL A 277 -14.48 -15.87 -21.10
C VAL A 277 -14.53 -14.60 -21.96
N SER A 278 -13.53 -13.71 -21.81
CA SER A 278 -13.50 -12.42 -22.51
C SER A 278 -13.35 -12.56 -24.02
N ASN A 279 -12.57 -13.54 -24.51
CA ASN A 279 -12.38 -13.73 -25.94
C ASN A 279 -13.58 -14.43 -26.61
N THR A 280 -14.26 -15.34 -25.90
CA THR A 280 -15.38 -16.11 -26.46
C THR A 280 -16.73 -15.37 -26.31
N TYR A 281 -17.01 -14.77 -25.16
CA TYR A 281 -18.35 -14.26 -24.81
C TYR A 281 -18.42 -12.72 -24.73
N ALA A 282 -17.28 -12.04 -24.59
CA ALA A 282 -17.20 -10.57 -24.51
C ALA A 282 -16.12 -9.96 -25.44
N PRO A 283 -15.98 -10.41 -26.71
CA PRO A 283 -14.83 -10.05 -27.55
C PRO A 283 -14.70 -8.56 -27.80
N THR A 284 -15.82 -7.82 -27.88
CA THR A 284 -15.87 -6.37 -28.08
C THR A 284 -15.70 -5.56 -26.79
N THR A 285 -16.24 -6.04 -25.67
CA THR A 285 -16.40 -5.23 -24.45
C THR A 285 -15.31 -5.47 -23.41
N GLY A 286 -14.71 -6.66 -23.37
CA GLY A 286 -13.78 -7.05 -22.33
C GLY A 286 -14.42 -7.44 -20.99
N LEU A 287 -15.76 -7.38 -20.89
CA LEU A 287 -16.51 -7.71 -19.67
C LEU A 287 -16.41 -9.19 -19.31
N ILE A 288 -16.86 -9.51 -18.09
CA ILE A 288 -16.99 -10.86 -17.56
C ILE A 288 -18.31 -10.98 -16.79
N SER A 289 -18.86 -12.20 -16.69
CA SER A 289 -20.12 -12.45 -15.98
C SER A 289 -19.96 -12.47 -14.47
N ASP A 290 -21.07 -12.26 -13.74
CA ASP A 290 -21.13 -12.36 -12.28
C ASP A 290 -20.63 -13.71 -11.76
N PHE A 291 -20.96 -14.80 -12.44
CA PHE A 291 -20.42 -16.13 -12.16
C PHE A 291 -19.88 -16.80 -13.42
N ILE A 292 -18.85 -17.63 -13.23
CA ILE A 292 -18.32 -18.52 -14.26
C ILE A 292 -18.31 -19.97 -13.78
N ILE A 293 -18.37 -20.90 -14.73
CA ILE A 293 -18.36 -22.35 -14.51
C ILE A 293 -17.44 -23.04 -15.52
N ASN A 294 -17.24 -24.36 -15.33
CA ASN A 294 -16.57 -25.29 -16.24
C ASN A 294 -15.11 -24.97 -16.60
N SER A 295 -14.44 -25.92 -17.28
CA SER A 295 -13.14 -25.75 -17.92
C SER A 295 -13.23 -26.34 -19.34
N PRO A 296 -13.11 -25.55 -20.43
CA PRO A 296 -12.83 -24.10 -20.46
C PRO A 296 -13.87 -23.25 -19.74
N ALA A 297 -13.45 -22.08 -19.26
CA ALA A 297 -14.30 -21.16 -18.50
C ALA A 297 -15.38 -20.53 -19.39
N GLN A 298 -16.62 -20.53 -18.89
CA GLN A 298 -17.76 -19.89 -19.53
C GLN A 298 -18.68 -19.23 -18.48
N PRO A 299 -19.55 -18.29 -18.87
CA PRO A 299 -20.58 -17.76 -17.97
C PRO A 299 -21.43 -18.86 -17.35
N ALA A 300 -21.85 -18.66 -16.10
CA ALA A 300 -22.90 -19.44 -15.46
C ALA A 300 -24.24 -19.28 -16.21
N PRO A 301 -25.24 -20.16 -15.99
CA PRO A 301 -26.62 -19.91 -16.44
C PRO A 301 -27.26 -18.72 -15.70
N GLU A 302 -28.45 -18.29 -16.16
CA GLU A 302 -29.33 -17.42 -15.37
C GLU A 302 -29.76 -18.12 -14.07
N TRP A 303 -30.07 -17.32 -13.04
CA TRP A 303 -30.49 -17.82 -11.72
C TRP A 303 -29.51 -18.80 -11.05
N PHE A 304 -28.22 -18.69 -11.38
CA PHE A 304 -27.19 -19.50 -10.73
C PHE A 304 -27.20 -19.24 -9.22
N LEU A 305 -27.28 -20.33 -8.43
CA LEU A 305 -27.46 -20.31 -6.96
C LEU A 305 -28.72 -19.57 -6.46
N ASN A 306 -29.67 -19.27 -7.35
CA ASN A 306 -30.85 -18.46 -7.08
C ASN A 306 -30.54 -17.03 -6.59
N GLU A 307 -29.38 -16.43 -6.93
CA GLU A 307 -29.11 -15.02 -6.57
C GLU A 307 -30.07 -14.07 -7.31
N PHE A 308 -30.04 -14.07 -8.64
CA PHE A 308 -30.90 -13.27 -9.52
C PHE A 308 -30.78 -13.77 -10.97
N GLN A 309 -31.61 -13.25 -11.88
CA GLN A 309 -31.59 -13.67 -13.28
C GLN A 309 -30.24 -13.43 -13.98
N GLN A 310 -29.65 -12.26 -13.79
CA GLN A 310 -28.49 -11.76 -14.55
C GLN A 310 -27.13 -12.38 -14.15
N THR A 311 -27.10 -13.54 -13.48
CA THR A 311 -25.84 -14.23 -13.07
C THR A 311 -24.91 -14.59 -14.24
N ASN A 312 -25.45 -14.62 -15.47
CA ASN A 312 -24.73 -14.84 -16.72
C ASN A 312 -24.20 -13.56 -17.40
N GLN A 313 -24.48 -12.36 -16.85
CA GLN A 313 -24.10 -11.05 -17.41
C GLN A 313 -23.14 -10.28 -16.50
N TYR A 314 -22.67 -9.11 -16.95
CA TYR A 314 -21.92 -8.17 -16.10
C TYR A 314 -22.92 -7.39 -15.22
N TYR A 315 -23.12 -7.87 -13.99
CA TYR A 315 -24.10 -7.36 -13.06
C TYR A 315 -23.45 -6.98 -11.72
N TYR A 316 -24.18 -7.07 -10.60
CA TYR A 316 -23.76 -6.46 -9.33
C TYR A 316 -22.49 -7.10 -8.73
N ASN A 317 -22.23 -8.39 -8.94
CA ASN A 317 -20.95 -8.98 -8.55
C ASN A 317 -19.83 -8.49 -9.48
N ALA A 318 -19.97 -8.67 -10.80
CA ALA A 318 -18.93 -8.37 -11.77
C ALA A 318 -18.60 -6.88 -11.87
N ALA A 319 -19.51 -5.98 -11.46
CA ALA A 319 -19.27 -4.54 -11.31
C ALA A 319 -17.97 -4.22 -10.55
N ARG A 320 -17.59 -5.09 -9.61
CA ARG A 320 -16.40 -4.96 -8.76
C ARG A 320 -15.08 -5.22 -9.50
N VAL A 321 -15.11 -5.99 -10.59
CA VAL A 321 -13.95 -6.57 -11.29
C VAL A 321 -12.95 -5.54 -11.83
N PRO A 322 -13.33 -4.43 -12.49
CA PRO A 322 -12.36 -3.51 -13.08
C PRO A 322 -11.35 -2.95 -12.07
N LEU A 323 -11.79 -2.66 -10.83
CA LEU A 323 -10.91 -2.25 -9.74
C LEU A 323 -9.95 -3.38 -9.35
N ARG A 324 -10.46 -4.59 -9.13
CA ARG A 324 -9.66 -5.75 -8.68
C ARG A 324 -8.58 -6.15 -9.70
N MET A 325 -8.85 -5.96 -11.00
CA MET A 325 -7.89 -6.21 -12.08
C MET A 325 -6.83 -5.09 -12.21
N VAL A 326 -7.26 -3.82 -12.22
CA VAL A 326 -6.34 -2.70 -12.46
C VAL A 326 -5.38 -2.46 -11.29
N MET A 327 -5.75 -2.84 -10.08
CA MET A 327 -4.87 -2.80 -8.91
C MET A 327 -3.62 -3.68 -9.04
N ASP A 328 -3.67 -4.82 -9.75
CA ASP A 328 -2.47 -5.66 -9.95
C ASP A 328 -1.46 -4.98 -10.88
N TYR A 329 -1.94 -4.25 -11.89
CA TYR A 329 -1.07 -3.42 -12.72
C TYR A 329 -0.48 -2.25 -11.89
N ALA A 330 -1.32 -1.53 -11.14
CA ALA A 330 -0.88 -0.38 -10.36
C ALA A 330 0.14 -0.73 -9.24
N MET A 331 -0.04 -1.87 -8.56
CA MET A 331 0.80 -2.26 -7.41
C MET A 331 1.96 -3.20 -7.78
N TYR A 332 1.84 -3.99 -8.87
CA TYR A 332 2.78 -5.05 -9.23
C TYR A 332 3.24 -5.01 -10.69
N GLY A 333 2.74 -4.08 -11.52
CA GLY A 333 3.14 -3.95 -12.92
C GLY A 333 2.59 -5.03 -13.85
N GLU A 334 1.63 -5.85 -13.41
CA GLU A 334 1.07 -6.95 -14.19
C GLU A 334 0.32 -6.46 -15.45
N THR A 335 0.91 -6.72 -16.62
CA THR A 335 0.40 -6.22 -17.90
C THR A 335 -0.90 -6.91 -18.33
N ARG A 336 -1.19 -8.13 -17.87
CA ARG A 336 -2.50 -8.78 -18.11
C ARG A 336 -3.65 -7.99 -17.48
N GLY A 337 -3.46 -7.50 -16.26
CA GLY A 337 -4.42 -6.59 -15.59
C GLY A 337 -4.63 -5.30 -16.37
N LYS A 338 -3.53 -4.72 -16.90
CA LYS A 338 -3.58 -3.53 -17.77
C LYS A 338 -4.41 -3.78 -19.04
N THR A 339 -4.14 -4.87 -19.75
CA THR A 339 -4.83 -5.22 -21.00
C THR A 339 -6.33 -5.39 -20.82
N ILE A 340 -6.75 -6.03 -19.71
CA ILE A 340 -8.17 -6.16 -19.35
C ILE A 340 -8.78 -4.78 -19.07
N ALA A 341 -8.13 -3.97 -18.24
CA ALA A 341 -8.60 -2.64 -17.87
C ALA A 341 -8.71 -1.70 -19.08
N ASP A 342 -7.73 -1.70 -19.99
CA ASP A 342 -7.75 -0.89 -21.22
C ASP A 342 -8.89 -1.30 -22.16
N LYS A 343 -9.12 -2.62 -22.36
CA LYS A 343 -10.20 -3.13 -23.22
C LYS A 343 -11.57 -2.68 -22.71
N ILE A 344 -11.84 -2.89 -21.42
CA ILE A 344 -13.07 -2.45 -20.75
C ILE A 344 -13.23 -0.92 -20.84
N SER A 345 -12.17 -0.17 -20.52
CA SER A 345 -12.19 1.31 -20.52
C SER A 345 -12.46 1.88 -21.92
N THR A 346 -11.91 1.25 -22.96
CA THR A 346 -12.14 1.65 -24.36
C THR A 346 -13.61 1.46 -24.73
N TRP A 347 -14.19 0.29 -24.42
CA TRP A 347 -15.59 0.01 -24.69
C TRP A 347 -16.54 0.95 -23.91
N ILE A 348 -16.40 1.06 -22.58
CA ILE A 348 -17.36 1.83 -21.77
C ILE A 348 -17.33 3.33 -22.11
N LYS A 349 -16.15 3.90 -22.40
CA LYS A 349 -16.05 5.28 -22.89
C LYS A 349 -16.80 5.49 -24.20
N GLY A 350 -16.69 4.54 -25.14
CA GLY A 350 -17.48 4.56 -26.38
C GLY A 350 -18.99 4.45 -26.10
N ALA A 351 -19.41 3.45 -25.34
CA ALA A 351 -20.81 3.16 -25.02
C ALA A 351 -21.53 4.28 -24.23
N THR A 352 -20.78 5.18 -23.60
CA THR A 352 -21.32 6.28 -22.77
C THR A 352 -21.12 7.67 -23.38
N ASN A 353 -20.56 7.77 -24.59
CA ASN A 353 -20.09 9.02 -25.21
C ASN A 353 -19.15 9.82 -24.28
N ASN A 354 -18.22 9.10 -23.62
CA ASN A 354 -17.23 9.63 -22.68
C ASN A 354 -17.83 10.40 -21.48
N ASN A 355 -19.09 10.13 -21.12
CA ASN A 355 -19.76 10.72 -19.94
C ASN A 355 -20.03 9.65 -18.86
N PRO A 356 -19.34 9.67 -17.71
CA PRO A 356 -19.55 8.74 -16.60
C PRO A 356 -21.00 8.63 -16.09
N ALA A 357 -21.80 9.71 -16.17
CA ALA A 357 -23.19 9.67 -15.73
C ALA A 357 -24.08 8.75 -16.59
N ASN A 358 -23.65 8.44 -17.82
CA ASN A 358 -24.34 7.52 -18.72
C ASN A 358 -24.05 6.03 -18.44
N VAL A 359 -23.09 5.69 -17.55
CA VAL A 359 -22.86 4.30 -17.12
C VAL A 359 -24.12 3.74 -16.46
N LYS A 360 -24.53 2.54 -16.86
CA LYS A 360 -25.73 1.86 -16.36
C LYS A 360 -25.41 0.76 -15.36
N ALA A 361 -26.38 0.47 -14.49
CA ALA A 361 -26.27 -0.53 -13.44
C ALA A 361 -26.46 -1.98 -13.97
N GLY A 362 -25.63 -2.39 -14.92
CA GLY A 362 -25.64 -3.74 -15.50
C GLY A 362 -25.62 -3.74 -17.03
N TYR A 363 -24.86 -4.67 -17.61
CA TYR A 363 -24.67 -4.82 -19.05
C TYR A 363 -24.63 -6.29 -19.45
N SER A 364 -25.18 -6.61 -20.62
CA SER A 364 -24.88 -7.89 -21.26
C SER A 364 -23.39 -7.98 -21.59
N LEU A 365 -22.85 -9.19 -21.74
CA LEU A 365 -21.44 -9.36 -22.14
C LEU A 365 -21.14 -8.75 -23.53
N SER A 366 -22.14 -8.61 -24.39
CA SER A 366 -22.07 -7.89 -25.67
C SER A 366 -22.15 -6.36 -25.55
N GLY A 367 -22.49 -5.82 -24.38
CA GLY A 367 -22.47 -4.38 -24.06
C GLY A 367 -23.83 -3.67 -24.09
N THR A 368 -24.94 -4.39 -24.20
CA THR A 368 -26.29 -3.83 -24.09
C THR A 368 -26.61 -3.52 -22.64
N ALA A 369 -27.04 -2.29 -22.32
CA ALA A 369 -27.44 -1.94 -20.96
C ALA A 369 -28.68 -2.75 -20.52
N LEU A 370 -28.62 -3.34 -19.33
CA LEU A 370 -29.70 -4.14 -18.74
C LEU A 370 -30.66 -3.30 -17.88
N ASN A 371 -30.18 -2.14 -17.42
CA ASN A 371 -30.92 -1.22 -16.54
C ASN A 371 -30.88 0.20 -17.11
N THR A 372 -31.93 0.98 -16.83
CA THR A 372 -32.05 2.38 -17.26
C THR A 372 -31.35 3.36 -16.31
N TYR A 373 -31.15 2.98 -15.05
CA TYR A 373 -30.53 3.77 -13.99
C TYR A 373 -29.01 3.55 -13.90
N SER A 374 -28.33 4.49 -13.24
CA SER A 374 -26.88 4.51 -13.02
C SER A 374 -26.56 4.21 -11.55
N SER A 375 -25.39 3.63 -11.26
CA SER A 375 -24.96 3.35 -9.88
C SER A 375 -23.44 3.48 -9.73
N ALA A 376 -22.98 3.94 -8.57
CA ALA A 376 -21.57 4.17 -8.29
C ALA A 376 -20.75 2.86 -8.25
N VAL A 377 -21.36 1.72 -7.88
CA VAL A 377 -20.64 0.42 -7.91
C VAL A 377 -20.29 -0.04 -9.33
N PHE A 378 -21.01 0.44 -10.35
CA PHE A 378 -20.66 0.20 -11.76
C PHE A 378 -19.76 1.30 -12.31
N THR A 379 -20.08 2.56 -12.01
CA THR A 379 -19.35 3.72 -12.57
C THR A 379 -17.92 3.78 -12.05
N SER A 380 -17.73 3.73 -10.73
CA SER A 380 -16.44 4.00 -10.10
C SER A 380 -15.34 2.99 -10.50
N PRO A 381 -15.61 1.67 -10.58
CA PRO A 381 -14.63 0.71 -11.08
C PRO A 381 -14.22 0.94 -12.53
N PHE A 382 -15.14 1.37 -13.41
CA PHE A 382 -14.77 1.76 -14.78
C PHE A 382 -13.89 3.01 -14.83
N ILE A 383 -14.03 3.95 -13.88
CA ILE A 383 -13.09 5.08 -13.76
C ILE A 383 -11.72 4.59 -13.27
N SER A 384 -11.70 3.71 -12.25
CA SER A 384 -10.48 3.10 -11.73
C SER A 384 -9.72 2.32 -12.81
N GLY A 385 -10.40 1.48 -13.59
CA GLY A 385 -9.80 0.75 -14.71
C GLY A 385 -9.14 1.68 -15.73
N ALA A 386 -9.76 2.82 -16.01
CA ALA A 386 -9.26 3.78 -16.98
C ALA A 386 -7.99 4.53 -16.52
N THR A 387 -7.63 4.49 -15.23
CA THR A 387 -6.39 5.13 -14.71
C THR A 387 -5.11 4.51 -15.27
N ALA A 388 -5.17 3.32 -15.88
CA ALA A 388 -4.03 2.60 -16.44
C ALA A 388 -3.47 3.18 -17.76
N SER A 389 -4.10 4.22 -18.32
CA SER A 389 -3.71 4.82 -19.60
C SER A 389 -3.91 6.33 -19.61
N SER A 390 -2.85 7.09 -19.90
CA SER A 390 -2.86 8.56 -19.91
C SER A 390 -3.86 9.18 -20.89
N GLY A 391 -4.17 8.50 -22.00
CA GLY A 391 -5.23 8.89 -22.95
C GLY A 391 -6.66 8.91 -22.35
N ASN A 392 -6.85 8.49 -21.11
CA ASN A 392 -8.12 8.54 -20.40
C ASN A 392 -8.27 9.75 -19.45
N GLN A 393 -7.32 10.70 -19.42
CA GLN A 393 -7.31 11.78 -18.43
C GLN A 393 -8.62 12.55 -18.29
N ALA A 394 -9.28 12.90 -19.40
CA ALA A 394 -10.57 13.60 -19.38
C ALA A 394 -11.70 12.76 -18.76
N TRP A 395 -11.72 11.45 -19.04
CA TRP A 395 -12.66 10.49 -18.44
C TRP A 395 -12.40 10.29 -16.95
N VAL A 396 -11.13 10.16 -16.55
CA VAL A 396 -10.74 10.06 -15.12
C VAL A 396 -11.09 11.33 -14.35
N ASN A 397 -10.93 12.51 -14.97
CA ASN A 397 -11.35 13.78 -14.40
C ASN A 397 -12.88 13.86 -14.19
N ALA A 398 -13.68 13.62 -15.23
CA ALA A 398 -15.14 13.62 -15.13
C ALA A 398 -15.66 12.53 -14.18
N GLY A 399 -14.98 11.38 -14.13
CA GLY A 399 -15.29 10.28 -13.23
C GLY A 399 -15.09 10.66 -11.76
N TRP A 400 -13.99 11.36 -11.45
CA TRP A 400 -13.74 11.89 -10.12
C TRP A 400 -14.82 12.89 -9.65
N ASP A 401 -15.26 13.79 -10.54
CA ASP A 401 -16.32 14.77 -10.24
C ASP A 401 -17.67 14.11 -9.90
N TYR A 402 -17.99 13.00 -10.58
CA TYR A 402 -19.12 12.14 -10.25
C TYR A 402 -18.89 11.43 -8.90
N MET A 403 -17.78 10.70 -8.77
CA MET A 403 -17.51 9.79 -7.64
C MET A 403 -17.47 10.50 -6.28
N LYS A 404 -16.84 11.68 -6.20
CA LYS A 404 -16.68 12.42 -4.93
C LYS A 404 -18.01 12.82 -4.27
N ASN A 405 -19.09 12.86 -5.04
CA ASN A 405 -20.44 13.22 -4.59
C ASN A 405 -21.44 12.06 -4.63
N ALA A 406 -21.14 10.96 -5.32
CA ALA A 406 -22.08 9.86 -5.53
C ALA A 406 -22.36 9.09 -4.22
N LYS A 407 -23.57 9.25 -3.67
CA LYS A 407 -24.02 8.66 -2.40
C LYS A 407 -25.40 8.02 -2.58
N SER A 408 -25.55 6.75 -2.23
CA SER A 408 -26.82 6.00 -2.33
C SER A 408 -26.96 4.93 -1.24
N SER A 409 -26.53 3.68 -1.50
CA SER A 409 -26.72 2.50 -0.65
C SER A 409 -25.39 1.94 -0.12
N TYR A 410 -25.46 1.02 0.85
CA TYR A 410 -24.30 0.35 1.46
C TYR A 410 -23.28 -0.11 0.41
N PHE A 411 -23.72 -0.88 -0.59
CA PHE A 411 -22.84 -1.52 -1.55
C PHE A 411 -22.17 -0.49 -2.48
N SER A 412 -22.97 0.47 -2.96
CA SER A 412 -22.48 1.55 -3.83
C SER A 412 -21.50 2.47 -3.11
N ASP A 413 -21.82 2.87 -1.88
CA ASP A 413 -21.01 3.84 -1.13
C ASP A 413 -19.72 3.20 -0.62
N SER A 414 -19.77 1.94 -0.15
CA SER A 414 -18.58 1.21 0.32
C SER A 414 -17.61 0.96 -0.83
N TYR A 415 -18.10 0.49 -1.99
CA TYR A 415 -17.23 0.26 -3.13
C TYR A 415 -16.75 1.57 -3.76
N ASN A 416 -17.57 2.64 -3.81
CA ASN A 416 -17.10 3.97 -4.24
C ASN A 416 -15.99 4.51 -3.31
N MET A 417 -16.11 4.34 -1.99
CA MET A 417 -15.06 4.71 -1.03
C MET A 417 -13.73 3.99 -1.32
N LEU A 418 -13.77 2.69 -1.60
CA LEU A 418 -12.60 1.90 -2.02
C LEU A 418 -11.98 2.42 -3.34
N ASN A 419 -12.81 2.80 -4.32
CA ASN A 419 -12.33 3.39 -5.57
C ASN A 419 -11.74 4.80 -5.36
N LEU A 420 -12.33 5.63 -4.50
CA LEU A 420 -11.81 6.95 -4.13
C LEU A 420 -10.43 6.85 -3.44
N LEU A 421 -10.26 5.88 -2.54
CA LEU A 421 -8.96 5.56 -1.92
C LEU A 421 -7.92 5.16 -2.98
N TYR A 422 -8.29 4.27 -3.90
CA TYR A 422 -7.41 3.81 -4.97
C TYR A 422 -6.99 4.96 -5.91
N ILE A 423 -7.95 5.66 -6.53
CA ILE A 423 -7.70 6.68 -7.56
C ILE A 423 -6.91 7.88 -7.01
N SER A 424 -7.14 8.26 -5.76
CA SER A 424 -6.37 9.34 -5.10
C SER A 424 -4.93 8.92 -4.72
N GLY A 425 -4.60 7.63 -4.80
CA GLY A 425 -3.33 7.05 -4.33
C GLY A 425 -3.27 6.81 -2.82
N ASN A 426 -4.40 6.82 -2.12
CA ASN A 426 -4.44 6.56 -0.68
C ASN A 426 -4.58 5.08 -0.32
N TRP A 427 -4.77 4.20 -1.31
CA TRP A 427 -4.64 2.74 -1.15
C TRP A 427 -3.20 2.26 -1.41
N TRP A 428 -2.28 2.53 -0.48
CA TRP A 428 -0.89 2.09 -0.57
C TRP A 428 -0.75 0.55 -0.68
N LYS A 429 0.30 0.07 -1.37
CA LYS A 429 0.64 -1.36 -1.43
C LYS A 429 1.20 -1.81 -0.06
N PRO A 430 0.62 -2.82 0.62
CA PRO A 430 1.23 -3.43 1.79
C PRO A 430 2.50 -4.21 1.42
N THR A 431 3.47 -4.26 2.33
CA THR A 431 4.68 -5.06 2.20
C THR A 431 4.69 -6.23 3.19
N ALA A 432 5.28 -7.35 2.79
CA ALA A 432 5.37 -8.55 3.62
C ALA A 432 6.23 -8.37 4.88
N GLN A 433 7.24 -7.51 4.80
CA GLN A 433 7.86 -6.92 5.97
C GLN A 433 7.04 -5.67 6.30
N GLY A 434 6.32 -5.71 7.42
CA GLY A 434 5.39 -4.64 7.81
C GLY A 434 6.06 -3.28 7.79
N GLY A 435 5.35 -2.30 7.26
CA GLY A 435 5.80 -0.95 7.02
C GLY A 435 6.26 -0.20 8.27
N GLY A 436 7.48 -0.48 8.72
CA GLY A 436 8.36 0.54 9.28
C GLY A 436 8.76 1.54 8.18
N SER A 437 7.78 2.28 7.67
CA SER A 437 7.97 3.40 6.74
C SER A 437 8.24 4.71 7.47
N THR A 438 9.14 4.65 8.45
CA THR A 438 10.13 5.73 8.64
C THR A 438 10.75 6.04 7.28
N SER A 439 10.80 7.32 6.89
CA SER A 439 11.20 7.75 5.55
C SER A 439 12.58 7.19 5.19
N GLY A 440 12.65 6.38 4.13
CA GLY A 440 13.90 5.72 3.74
C GLY A 440 14.94 6.74 3.29
N VAL A 441 16.00 6.94 4.08
CA VAL A 441 17.08 7.88 3.78
C VAL A 441 18.07 7.23 2.83
N THR A 442 18.28 7.84 1.66
CA THR A 442 19.36 7.45 0.73
C THR A 442 20.55 8.36 0.98
N LEU A 443 21.58 7.83 1.63
CA LEU A 443 22.83 8.55 1.87
C LEU A 443 23.77 8.34 0.67
N PRO A 444 24.19 9.41 -0.04
CA PRO A 444 25.25 9.28 -1.03
C PRO A 444 26.57 8.92 -0.36
N VAL A 445 27.41 8.17 -1.07
CA VAL A 445 28.80 7.98 -0.62
C VAL A 445 29.52 9.34 -0.59
N VAL A 446 30.22 9.63 0.50
CA VAL A 446 31.01 10.87 0.63
C VAL A 446 32.47 10.64 0.26
N SER A 447 32.96 9.42 0.48
CA SER A 447 34.26 8.98 -0.01
C SER A 447 34.27 7.54 -0.46
N ASP A 448 34.80 7.30 -1.65
CA ASP A 448 35.10 5.98 -2.15
C ASP A 448 36.35 5.96 -3.03
N THR A 449 37.03 4.82 -3.04
CA THR A 449 38.17 4.53 -3.91
C THR A 449 38.53 3.04 -3.77
N TYR A 450 39.62 2.59 -4.39
CA TYR A 450 40.25 1.31 -4.09
C TYR A 450 41.74 1.44 -3.91
N VAL A 451 42.34 0.42 -3.31
CA VAL A 451 43.79 0.27 -3.18
C VAL A 451 44.26 -0.96 -3.96
N ARG A 452 45.52 -0.96 -4.40
CA ARG A 452 46.14 -2.07 -5.13
C ARG A 452 47.50 -2.41 -4.56
N GLY A 453 47.76 -3.70 -4.32
CA GLY A 453 49.02 -4.16 -3.74
C GLY A 453 50.24 -4.08 -4.69
N GLY A 454 51.39 -4.54 -4.18
CA GLY A 454 52.63 -4.69 -4.95
C GLY A 454 53.27 -3.36 -5.31
N THR A 455 53.75 -3.23 -6.54
CA THR A 455 54.39 -2.00 -7.07
C THR A 455 53.45 -0.79 -7.13
N TYR A 456 52.13 -1.01 -7.00
CA TYR A 456 51.11 0.04 -6.98
C TYR A 456 50.71 0.46 -5.55
N SER A 457 51.38 -0.08 -4.53
CA SER A 457 50.97 0.04 -3.13
C SER A 457 50.98 1.45 -2.54
N THR A 458 51.65 2.39 -3.19
CA THR A 458 51.71 3.83 -2.85
C THR A 458 50.85 4.71 -3.76
N ILE A 459 50.13 4.13 -4.73
CA ILE A 459 49.28 4.88 -5.66
C ILE A 459 47.87 5.04 -5.06
N ASN A 460 47.35 6.26 -5.19
CA ASN A 460 45.98 6.60 -4.85
C ASN A 460 45.09 6.58 -6.11
N TYR A 461 43.83 6.16 -5.97
CA TYR A 461 42.87 5.99 -7.06
C TYR A 461 41.56 6.77 -6.82
N SER A 462 41.61 7.92 -6.15
CA SER A 462 40.42 8.71 -5.76
C SER A 462 39.71 9.43 -6.92
N THR A 463 40.28 9.39 -8.13
CA THR A 463 39.71 10.05 -9.33
C THR A 463 39.20 9.06 -10.37
N GLU A 464 39.22 7.77 -10.09
CA GLU A 464 38.78 6.72 -11.02
C GLU A 464 37.25 6.63 -11.05
N THR A 465 36.65 6.47 -12.23
CA THR A 465 35.19 6.33 -12.42
C THR A 465 34.62 4.95 -12.08
N SER A 466 35.53 4.01 -11.77
CA SER A 466 35.22 2.68 -11.26
C SER A 466 36.31 2.19 -10.31
N MET A 467 35.92 1.34 -9.37
CA MET A 467 36.80 0.68 -8.40
C MET A 467 36.83 -0.82 -8.70
N THR A 468 37.99 -1.46 -8.60
CA THR A 468 38.10 -2.91 -8.78
C THR A 468 38.29 -3.61 -7.44
N VAL A 469 37.55 -4.68 -7.20
CA VAL A 469 37.80 -5.62 -6.09
C VAL A 469 38.33 -6.94 -6.65
N LYS A 470 39.43 -7.45 -6.09
CA LYS A 470 40.06 -8.73 -6.48
C LYS A 470 40.80 -9.32 -5.29
N LYS A 471 40.53 -10.58 -4.96
CA LYS A 471 41.36 -11.33 -4.01
C LYS A 471 42.51 -11.99 -4.76
N ASN A 472 43.70 -11.93 -4.17
CA ASN A 472 44.89 -12.56 -4.74
C ASN A 472 45.83 -12.97 -3.60
N ASP A 473 45.65 -14.19 -3.10
CA ASP A 473 46.34 -14.77 -1.96
C ASP A 473 47.13 -16.04 -2.36
N PRO A 474 48.35 -16.27 -1.86
CA PRO A 474 49.10 -15.43 -0.92
C PRO A 474 49.75 -14.20 -1.59
N ASN A 475 49.79 -14.10 -2.92
CA ASN A 475 50.47 -12.99 -3.61
C ASN A 475 49.63 -11.70 -3.66
N LEU A 476 49.71 -10.90 -2.59
CA LEU A 476 48.97 -9.65 -2.45
C LEU A 476 49.28 -8.58 -3.52
N SER A 477 50.28 -8.78 -4.40
CA SER A 477 50.67 -7.82 -5.44
C SER A 477 49.57 -7.51 -6.47
N PHE A 478 48.56 -8.37 -6.57
CA PHE A 478 47.39 -8.16 -7.45
C PHE A 478 46.07 -8.03 -6.66
N ALA A 479 46.13 -8.00 -5.32
CA ALA A 479 44.96 -7.77 -4.50
C ALA A 479 44.45 -6.33 -4.70
N ARG A 480 43.13 -6.19 -4.83
CA ARG A 480 42.44 -4.90 -4.95
C ARG A 480 41.23 -4.87 -4.03
N GLN A 481 41.05 -3.77 -3.31
CA GLN A 481 40.07 -3.67 -2.22
C GLN A 481 39.42 -2.28 -2.27
N GLY A 482 38.09 -2.23 -2.32
CA GLY A 482 37.32 -1.01 -2.34
C GLY A 482 37.11 -0.47 -0.93
N TYR A 483 36.96 0.84 -0.80
CA TYR A 483 36.66 1.53 0.45
C TYR A 483 35.50 2.49 0.22
N LEU A 484 34.56 2.56 1.18
CA LEU A 484 33.37 3.41 1.12
C LEU A 484 33.17 4.13 2.46
N LYS A 485 32.68 5.38 2.43
CA LYS A 485 32.33 6.18 3.60
C LYS A 485 30.99 6.87 3.38
N PHE A 486 30.15 6.85 4.41
CA PHE A 486 28.84 7.52 4.44
C PHE A 486 28.71 8.36 5.72
N ILE A 487 27.88 9.40 5.68
CA ILE A 487 27.54 10.24 6.83
C ILE A 487 26.05 10.04 7.14
N LYS A 488 25.72 9.48 8.31
CA LYS A 488 24.36 9.19 8.79
C LYS A 488 23.76 10.28 9.71
N SER A 489 24.37 11.46 9.81
CA SER A 489 23.87 12.55 10.69
C SER A 489 22.48 13.09 10.35
N SER A 490 21.95 12.77 9.15
CA SER A 490 20.57 13.07 8.73
C SER A 490 19.56 11.98 9.10
N VAL A 491 20.01 10.91 9.76
CA VAL A 491 19.18 9.79 10.22
C VAL A 491 18.91 10.00 11.71
N SER A 492 17.69 10.41 12.04
CA SER A 492 17.16 10.33 13.41
C SER A 492 16.85 8.87 13.79
N GLY A 493 16.27 8.63 14.97
CA GLY A 493 15.55 7.37 15.27
C GLY A 493 16.35 6.04 15.25
N PRO A 494 15.65 4.90 15.40
CA PRO A 494 16.23 3.57 15.33
C PRO A 494 16.32 3.06 13.88
N ILE A 495 17.53 2.68 13.44
CA ILE A 495 17.76 2.12 12.09
C ILE A 495 17.31 0.66 12.06
N THR A 496 16.31 0.36 11.22
CA THR A 496 15.71 -0.98 11.06
C THR A 496 16.34 -1.77 9.92
N SER A 497 16.94 -1.10 8.94
CA SER A 497 17.74 -1.70 7.87
C SER A 497 18.75 -0.70 7.33
N ALA A 498 19.98 -1.12 7.05
CA ALA A 498 20.97 -0.34 6.32
C ALA A 498 21.65 -1.22 5.26
N LYS A 499 21.56 -0.83 3.98
CA LYS A 499 22.08 -1.63 2.84
C LYS A 499 22.91 -0.78 1.91
N ILE A 500 24.17 -1.17 1.68
CA ILE A 500 25.01 -0.55 0.65
C ILE A 500 24.54 -1.07 -0.70
N ARG A 501 24.10 -0.17 -1.59
CA ARG A 501 23.83 -0.50 -3.00
C ARG A 501 25.04 -0.13 -3.85
N LEU A 502 25.56 -1.09 -4.59
CA LEU A 502 26.69 -0.94 -5.52
C LEU A 502 26.26 -1.34 -6.92
N TYR A 503 26.71 -0.62 -7.95
CA TYR A 503 26.51 -1.01 -9.34
C TYR A 503 27.74 -1.77 -9.85
N VAL A 504 27.54 -3.02 -10.23
CA VAL A 504 28.53 -3.87 -10.92
C VAL A 504 28.53 -3.48 -12.39
N GLU A 505 29.68 -3.07 -12.90
CA GLU A 505 29.87 -2.78 -14.33
C GLU A 505 30.34 -4.02 -15.10
N SER A 506 31.16 -4.87 -14.48
CA SER A 506 31.58 -6.16 -15.03
C SER A 506 32.23 -7.06 -13.96
N VAL A 507 32.48 -8.32 -14.32
CA VAL A 507 33.48 -9.18 -13.67
C VAL A 507 34.63 -9.46 -14.62
N HIS A 508 35.81 -9.80 -14.09
CA HIS A 508 36.96 -10.19 -14.91
C HIS A 508 36.65 -11.45 -15.75
N SER A 509 37.23 -11.54 -16.94
CA SER A 509 36.95 -12.60 -17.92
C SER A 509 37.29 -14.03 -17.47
N ASN A 510 38.05 -14.20 -16.39
CA ASN A 510 38.34 -15.49 -15.76
C ASN A 510 37.25 -15.95 -14.76
N ALA A 511 36.18 -15.18 -14.55
CA ALA A 511 35.10 -15.49 -13.62
C ALA A 511 33.71 -15.25 -14.26
N ALA A 512 32.76 -16.17 -14.03
CA ALA A 512 31.36 -15.94 -14.40
C ALA A 512 30.59 -15.11 -13.35
N ALA A 513 31.04 -15.22 -12.09
CA ALA A 513 30.50 -14.51 -10.94
C ALA A 513 31.60 -14.33 -9.88
N VAL A 514 31.45 -13.33 -9.01
CA VAL A 514 32.41 -13.00 -7.94
C VAL A 514 31.63 -12.71 -6.66
N PRO A 515 31.76 -13.54 -5.60
CA PRO A 515 31.22 -13.22 -4.29
C PRO A 515 31.96 -12.02 -3.68
N ILE A 516 31.20 -11.03 -3.25
CA ILE A 516 31.66 -9.78 -2.64
C ILE A 516 31.16 -9.71 -1.20
N ARG A 517 31.99 -9.20 -0.28
CA ARG A 517 31.60 -8.92 1.11
C ARG A 517 31.95 -7.49 1.51
N ALA A 518 31.13 -6.94 2.41
CA ALA A 518 31.43 -5.72 3.15
C ALA A 518 31.93 -6.08 4.55
N PHE A 519 33.02 -5.45 4.97
CA PHE A 519 33.53 -5.45 6.33
C PHE A 519 33.49 -4.02 6.87
N GLY A 520 33.03 -3.84 8.10
CA GLY A 520 33.01 -2.53 8.75
C GLY A 520 34.42 -2.06 9.14
N ILE A 521 34.62 -0.74 9.25
CA ILE A 521 35.87 -0.12 9.71
C ILE A 521 35.51 0.80 10.88
N TYR A 522 35.99 0.49 12.10
CA TYR A 522 35.71 1.31 13.29
C TYR A 522 36.43 2.67 13.26
N ASN A 523 37.62 2.73 12.64
CA ASN A 523 38.40 3.96 12.55
C ASN A 523 38.11 4.72 11.24
N ASN A 524 37.32 5.79 11.34
CA ASN A 524 36.90 6.61 10.21
C ASN A 524 37.95 7.63 9.70
N MET A 525 39.17 7.64 10.27
CA MET A 525 40.22 8.65 9.98
C MET A 525 40.90 8.53 8.61
N TRP A 526 40.63 7.47 7.83
CA TRP A 526 41.20 7.36 6.48
C TRP A 526 40.68 8.49 5.57
N SER A 527 41.55 9.06 4.74
CA SER A 527 41.16 10.04 3.72
C SER A 527 41.27 9.42 2.33
N GLU A 528 40.26 9.66 1.52
CA GLU A 528 40.18 9.17 0.15
C GLU A 528 41.32 9.67 -0.74
N ALA A 529 41.75 10.93 -0.56
CA ALA A 529 42.84 11.53 -1.32
C ALA A 529 44.24 11.03 -0.90
N SER A 530 44.35 10.27 0.19
CA SER A 530 45.65 9.80 0.73
C SER A 530 45.71 8.31 1.03
N ILE A 531 44.60 7.58 0.89
CA ILE A 531 44.57 6.12 1.09
C ILE A 531 45.29 5.41 -0.06
N THR A 532 46.09 4.42 0.30
CA THR A 532 46.94 3.60 -0.55
C THR A 532 46.98 2.20 0.08
N PHE A 533 47.52 1.19 -0.60
CA PHE A 533 47.60 -0.15 -0.01
C PHE A 533 48.53 -0.19 1.21
N ALA A 534 49.54 0.69 1.25
CA ALA A 534 50.50 0.78 2.35
C ALA A 534 49.93 1.39 3.64
N ASN A 535 48.87 2.19 3.57
CA ASN A 535 48.28 2.90 4.73
C ASN A 535 46.77 2.67 4.91
N GLN A 536 46.22 1.63 4.27
CA GLN A 536 44.80 1.28 4.34
C GLN A 536 44.35 0.94 5.79
N PRO A 537 43.12 1.31 6.19
CA PRO A 537 42.65 1.10 7.55
C PRO A 537 42.33 -0.37 7.85
N THR A 538 42.51 -0.78 9.10
CA THR A 538 42.14 -2.11 9.59
C THR A 538 40.62 -2.26 9.75
N GLU A 539 40.10 -3.42 9.36
CA GLU A 539 38.67 -3.75 9.43
C GLU A 539 38.26 -4.36 10.78
N ALA A 540 36.94 -4.43 11.01
CA ALA A 540 36.29 -5.00 12.19
C ALA A 540 36.35 -6.53 12.32
N GLY A 541 37.06 -7.24 11.42
CA GLY A 541 37.22 -8.70 11.37
C GLY A 541 35.96 -9.51 11.00
N VAL A 542 34.77 -9.01 11.30
CA VAL A 542 33.49 -9.66 11.00
C VAL A 542 32.88 -9.10 9.71
N SER A 543 32.55 -10.01 8.77
CA SER A 543 31.79 -9.68 7.56
C SER A 543 30.37 -9.25 7.94
N GLN A 544 29.93 -8.11 7.42
CA GLN A 544 28.63 -7.50 7.74
C GLN A 544 27.55 -7.91 6.74
N GLY A 545 27.90 -8.01 5.45
CA GLY A 545 27.00 -8.44 4.38
C GLY A 545 27.73 -9.01 3.18
N SER A 546 26.99 -9.75 2.35
CA SER A 546 27.51 -10.43 1.16
C SER A 546 26.53 -10.42 -0.01
N ALA A 547 27.05 -10.33 -1.23
CA ALA A 547 26.30 -10.46 -2.47
C ALA A 547 27.20 -11.05 -3.56
N THR A 548 26.62 -11.42 -4.71
CA THR A 548 27.37 -11.98 -5.85
C THR A 548 27.28 -11.03 -7.04
N ALA A 549 28.43 -10.52 -7.50
CA ALA A 549 28.54 -9.84 -8.78
C ALA A 549 28.55 -10.88 -9.91
N THR A 550 27.96 -10.56 -11.06
CA THR A 550 27.91 -11.44 -12.24
C THR A 550 28.38 -10.69 -13.49
N ALA A 551 28.59 -11.41 -14.59
CA ALA A 551 28.94 -10.80 -15.88
C ALA A 551 27.85 -9.89 -16.47
N THR A 552 26.62 -9.91 -15.95
CA THR A 552 25.56 -8.98 -16.34
C THR A 552 25.62 -7.72 -15.47
N PRO A 553 25.78 -6.51 -16.04
CA PRO A 553 25.81 -5.28 -15.25
C PRO A 553 24.52 -5.06 -14.47
N GLY A 554 24.62 -4.61 -13.22
CA GLY A 554 23.44 -4.48 -12.35
C GLY A 554 23.76 -4.10 -10.90
N TYR A 555 22.72 -3.88 -10.10
CA TYR A 555 22.90 -3.53 -8.68
C TYR A 555 23.01 -4.75 -7.79
N ILE A 556 23.97 -4.72 -6.86
CA ILE A 556 24.07 -5.63 -5.72
C ILE A 556 23.81 -4.86 -4.41
N TYR A 557 23.40 -5.59 -3.37
CA TYR A 557 23.04 -5.03 -2.07
C TYR A 557 23.78 -5.79 -0.96
N LEU A 558 24.55 -5.07 -0.16
CA LEU A 558 25.26 -5.60 1.01
C LEU A 558 24.55 -5.10 2.26
N ASP A 559 23.91 -6.00 3.01
CA ASP A 559 23.31 -5.66 4.29
C ASP A 559 24.41 -5.31 5.31
N VAL A 560 24.27 -4.18 5.98
CA VAL A 560 25.24 -3.68 6.96
C VAL A 560 24.53 -3.16 8.22
N THR A 561 23.25 -3.53 8.41
CA THR A 561 22.37 -3.03 9.47
C THR A 561 23.01 -3.16 10.85
N SER A 562 23.55 -4.33 11.18
CA SER A 562 24.20 -4.59 12.48
C SER A 562 25.43 -3.69 12.73
N PHE A 563 26.23 -3.41 11.69
CA PHE A 563 27.37 -2.50 11.82
C PHE A 563 26.93 -1.05 11.98
N VAL A 564 26.02 -0.58 11.15
CA VAL A 564 25.56 0.83 11.18
C VAL A 564 24.90 1.17 12.52
N ASN A 565 24.19 0.21 13.13
CA ASN A 565 23.64 0.31 14.48
C ASN A 565 24.71 0.23 15.59
N SER A 566 25.81 -0.49 15.40
CA SER A 566 26.89 -0.55 16.41
C SER A 566 27.79 0.69 16.44
N GLN A 567 27.76 1.53 15.39
CA GLN A 567 28.56 2.75 15.34
C GLN A 567 27.87 3.92 16.05
N SER A 568 28.53 4.47 17.08
CA SER A 568 28.17 5.73 17.73
C SER A 568 28.56 6.98 16.91
N SER A 569 29.44 6.83 15.93
CA SER A 569 29.88 7.87 15.00
C SER A 569 28.86 8.08 13.88
N ASP A 570 28.60 9.35 13.53
CA ASP A 570 27.83 9.73 12.33
C ASP A 570 28.53 9.31 11.03
N THR A 571 29.85 9.14 11.04
CA THR A 571 30.57 8.56 9.91
C THR A 571 30.60 7.04 10.05
N VAL A 572 30.26 6.33 8.97
CA VAL A 572 30.43 4.87 8.85
C VAL A 572 31.29 4.53 7.64
N SER A 573 32.27 3.65 7.84
CA SER A 573 33.23 3.24 6.80
C SER A 573 33.21 1.73 6.58
N PHE A 574 33.44 1.32 5.33
CA PHE A 574 33.43 -0.08 4.91
C PHE A 574 34.59 -0.41 3.97
N ARG A 575 35.12 -1.63 4.09
CA ARG A 575 36.01 -2.26 3.12
C ARG A 575 35.20 -3.27 2.30
N ILE A 576 35.34 -3.22 0.98
CA ILE A 576 34.65 -4.09 0.02
C ILE A 576 35.69 -4.99 -0.65
N VAL A 577 35.47 -6.30 -0.61
CA VAL A 577 36.42 -7.30 -1.14
C VAL A 577 35.71 -8.41 -1.91
N GLY A 578 36.39 -8.94 -2.93
CA GLY A 578 36.08 -10.25 -3.50
C GLY A 578 36.56 -11.38 -2.58
N ILE A 579 35.95 -12.56 -2.67
CA ILE A 579 36.25 -13.71 -1.79
C ILE A 579 37.00 -14.84 -2.51
N ASP A 580 36.76 -15.01 -3.80
CA ASP A 580 37.36 -16.09 -4.58
C ASP A 580 38.74 -15.69 -5.10
N HIS A 581 39.68 -16.63 -5.08
CA HIS A 581 41.05 -16.40 -5.53
C HIS A 581 41.11 -16.05 -7.03
N ASP A 582 41.93 -15.07 -7.41
CA ASP A 582 42.17 -14.57 -8.77
C ASP A 582 40.94 -13.93 -9.47
N ALA A 583 39.74 -14.08 -8.91
CA ALA A 583 38.49 -13.49 -9.39
C ALA A 583 38.33 -12.03 -8.94
N GLY A 584 37.70 -11.20 -9.78
CA GLY A 584 37.45 -9.81 -9.42
C GLY A 584 36.33 -9.13 -10.21
N ALA A 585 35.82 -8.04 -9.65
CA ALA A 585 34.68 -7.28 -10.16
C ALA A 585 35.00 -5.78 -10.24
N VAL A 586 34.40 -5.12 -11.23
CA VAL A 586 34.47 -3.67 -11.44
C VAL A 586 33.15 -3.06 -10.98
N LEU A 587 33.24 -2.07 -10.09
CA LEU A 587 32.12 -1.42 -9.44
C LEU A 587 32.17 0.09 -9.73
N ALA A 588 31.04 0.74 -9.96
CA ALA A 588 31.01 2.20 -10.16
C ALA A 588 31.41 2.97 -8.89
N THR A 589 32.14 4.08 -9.03
CA THR A 589 32.48 5.03 -7.94
C THR A 589 31.55 6.24 -7.92
N LYS A 590 31.75 7.21 -7.01
CA LYS A 590 31.07 8.52 -7.06
C LYS A 590 31.49 9.39 -8.26
N GLU A 591 32.68 9.18 -8.83
CA GLU A 591 33.16 9.85 -10.05
C GLU A 591 32.40 9.39 -11.30
N ASN A 592 31.69 8.25 -11.24
CA ASN A 592 30.96 7.72 -12.38
C ASN A 592 29.99 8.76 -12.95
N SER A 593 30.02 8.94 -14.27
CA SER A 593 29.25 9.96 -14.98
C SER A 593 27.73 9.75 -14.87
N THR A 594 27.30 8.51 -14.67
CA THR A 594 25.88 8.16 -14.45
C THR A 594 25.57 8.18 -12.96
N SER A 595 24.94 9.27 -12.49
CA SER A 595 24.67 9.50 -11.07
C SER A 595 23.88 8.39 -10.36
N SER A 596 23.01 7.67 -11.08
CA SER A 596 22.23 6.56 -10.51
C SER A 596 23.07 5.32 -10.18
N LYS A 597 24.20 5.11 -10.86
CA LYS A 597 25.12 3.98 -10.61
C LYS A 597 25.98 4.15 -9.35
N ARG A 598 26.13 5.39 -8.87
CA ARG A 598 27.05 5.74 -7.76
C ARG A 598 26.68 4.99 -6.47
N PRO A 599 27.66 4.60 -5.63
CA PRO A 599 27.38 3.95 -4.36
C PRO A 599 26.48 4.78 -3.44
N VAL A 600 25.51 4.12 -2.82
CA VAL A 600 24.63 4.73 -1.81
C VAL A 600 24.41 3.77 -0.64
N LEU A 601 24.21 4.32 0.56
CA LEU A 601 23.74 3.59 1.73
C LEU A 601 22.23 3.87 1.89
N LEU A 602 21.42 2.84 1.68
CA LEU A 602 19.97 2.87 1.81
C LEU A 602 19.61 2.53 3.26
N ILE A 603 19.02 3.47 3.98
CA ILE A 603 18.59 3.30 5.38
C ILE A 603 17.07 3.32 5.45
N ASN A 604 16.50 2.31 6.10
CA ASN A 604 15.15 2.33 6.65
C ASN A 604 15.27 2.35 8.18
N GLY A 605 14.33 3.00 8.86
CA GLY A 605 14.44 3.33 10.27
C GLY A 605 15.17 4.64 10.46
N GLY A 606 14.43 5.63 10.96
CA GLY A 606 14.91 6.93 11.40
C GLY A 606 13.84 7.99 11.53
#